data_AF-A0A355AUB9-F1
#
_entry.id   AF-A0A355AUB9-F1
#
_cell.length_a   1.000
_cell.length_b   1.000
_cell.length_c   1.000
_cell.angle_alpha   90.00
_cell.angle_beta   90.00
_cell.angle_gamma   90.00
#
_symmetry.space_group_name_H-M   'P 1'
#
loop_
_entity.id
_entity.type
_entity.pdbx_description
1 polymer ?
#
loop_
_entity_poly.entity_id
_entity_poly.type
_entity_poly.pdbx_seq_one_letter_code
_entity_poly.pdbx_strand_id
1 'polypeptide(L)' 'QEIRRQMYFTMQQIVRDQGGVVVPMFANYVFAMADKVQHGPLAGNWDMDGTKFLERWWFA' A
#
# COMPACT_ATOMS: atom_id res chain seq x y z
N GLN A 1 7.72 -6.52 -22.74
CA GLN A 1 7.58 -6.88 -21.31
C GLN A 1 8.94 -7.13 -20.66
N GLU A 2 9.89 -7.78 -21.34
CA GLU A 2 11.24 -8.09 -20.81
C GLU A 2 12.04 -6.86 -20.37
N ILE A 3 12.11 -5.81 -21.21
CA ILE A 3 12.85 -4.57 -20.90
C ILE A 3 12.34 -3.93 -19.60
N ARG A 4 11.02 -3.90 -19.41
CA ARG A 4 10.40 -3.35 -18.20
C ARG A 4 10.78 -4.13 -16.95
N ARG A 5 10.79 -5.47 -17.03
CA ARG A 5 11.21 -6.33 -15.93
C ARG A 5 12.68 -6.08 -15.59
N GLN A 6 13.54 -6.02 -16.59
CA GLN A 6 14.96 -5.78 -16.41
C GLN A 6 15.23 -4.42 -15.76
N MET A 7 14.52 -3.37 -16.20
CA MET A 7 14.62 -2.04 -15.59
C MET A 7 14.23 -2.08 -14.11
N TYR A 8 13.09 -2.68 -13.75
CA TYR A 8 12.67 -2.78 -12.34
C TYR A 8 13.67 -3.57 -11.50
N PHE A 9 14.23 -4.65 -12.05
CA PHE A 9 15.25 -5.43 -11.36
C PHE A 9 16.51 -4.59 -11.07
N THR A 10 17.04 -3.91 -12.08
CA THR A 10 18.21 -3.04 -11.90
C THR A 10 17.95 -1.93 -10.89
N MET A 11 16.76 -1.32 -10.91
CA MET A 11 16.38 -0.29 -9.92
C MET A 11 16.36 -0.85 -8.50
N GLN A 12 15.77 -2.03 -8.30
CA GLN A 12 15.75 -2.67 -6.98
C GLN A 12 17.15 -3.03 -6.49
N GLN A 13 18.03 -3.47 -7.39
CA GLN A 13 19.41 -3.80 -7.06
C GLN A 13 20.20 -2.55 -6.61
N ILE A 14 20.04 -1.42 -7.31
CA ILE A 14 20.66 -0.14 -6.89
C ILE A 14 20.17 0.28 -5.51
N VAL A 15 18.87 0.24 -5.25
CA VAL A 15 18.31 0.59 -3.93
C VAL A 15 18.84 -0.33 -2.83
N ARG A 16 18.98 -1.64 -3.11
CA ARG A 16 19.52 -2.61 -2.15
C ARG A 16 21.00 -2.36 -1.84
N ASP A 17 21.82 -2.20 -2.88
CA ASP A 17 23.28 -2.21 -2.76
C ASP A 17 23.85 -0.82 -2.43
N GLN A 18 23.16 0.25 -2.85
CA GLN A 18 23.61 1.63 -2.74
C GLN A 18 22.63 2.54 -1.98
N GLY A 19 21.44 2.04 -1.61
CA GLY A 19 20.47 2.81 -0.86
C GLY A 19 20.87 2.97 0.60
N GLY A 20 21.46 4.11 0.95
CA GLY A 20 21.82 4.47 2.32
C GLY A 20 20.64 4.88 3.22
N VAL A 21 19.40 4.60 2.82
CA VAL A 21 18.19 4.97 3.57
C VAL A 21 17.68 3.75 4.34
N VAL A 22 17.59 3.89 5.66
CA VAL A 22 16.80 2.98 6.49
C VAL A 22 15.33 3.26 6.19
N VAL A 23 14.69 2.38 5.42
CA VAL A 23 13.24 2.43 5.18
C VAL A 23 12.55 1.56 6.23
N PRO A 24 11.94 2.12 7.28
CA PRO A 24 11.13 1.33 8.19
C PRO A 24 9.90 0.82 7.44
N MET A 25 9.91 -0.47 7.09
CA MET A 25 8.82 -1.11 6.35
C MET A 25 7.76 -1.62 7.33
N PHE A 26 6.84 -0.74 7.74
CA PHE A 26 5.58 -1.14 8.36
C PHE A 26 4.62 -1.52 7.24
N ALA A 27 4.75 -2.75 6.72
CA ALA A 27 4.05 -3.21 5.51
C ALA A 27 2.53 -3.33 5.68
N ASN A 28 2.02 -3.29 6.91
CA ASN A 28 0.61 -3.50 7.19
C ASN A 28 0.00 -2.22 7.74
N TYR A 29 -0.84 -1.58 6.93
CA TYR A 29 -1.82 -0.65 7.44
C TYR A 29 -2.80 -1.44 8.31
N VAL A 30 -2.78 -1.19 9.61
CA VAL A 30 -3.73 -1.78 10.56
C VAL A 30 -4.78 -0.73 10.88
N PHE A 31 -6.01 -0.99 10.47
CA PHE A 31 -7.14 -0.10 10.74
C PHE A 31 -8.04 -0.71 11.81
N ALA A 32 -8.59 0.16 12.67
CA ALA A 32 -9.70 -0.20 13.54
C ALA A 32 -10.98 0.45 13.00
N MET A 33 -12.10 -0.27 13.06
CA MET A 33 -13.41 0.19 12.64
C MET A 33 -14.47 -0.29 13.63
N ALA A 34 -15.57 0.46 13.73
CA ALA A 34 -16.71 0.01 14.52
C ALA A 34 -17.44 -1.13 13.79
N ASP A 35 -18.00 -2.09 14.53
CA ASP A 35 -18.69 -3.27 13.97
C ASP A 35 -19.86 -2.92 13.04
N LYS A 36 -20.47 -1.74 13.26
CA LYS A 36 -21.59 -1.19 12.46
C LYS A 36 -21.18 -0.61 11.11
N VAL A 37 -19.88 -0.56 10.81
CA VAL A 37 -19.35 -0.05 9.55
C VAL A 37 -18.89 -1.25 8.73
N GLN A 38 -19.19 -1.27 7.44
CA GLN A 38 -18.76 -2.32 6.53
C GLN A 38 -18.12 -1.71 5.28
N HIS A 39 -17.23 -2.46 4.64
CA HIS A 39 -16.54 -2.04 3.42
C HIS A 39 -16.30 -3.23 2.47
N GLY A 40 -16.11 -2.92 1.18
CA GLY A 40 -15.69 -3.91 0.17
C GLY A 40 -14.16 -4.12 0.15
N PRO A 41 -13.60 -4.59 -0.97
CA PRO A 41 -12.15 -4.67 -1.14
C PRO A 41 -11.47 -3.31 -0.95
N LEU A 42 -10.49 -3.25 -0.06
CA LEU A 42 -9.74 -2.02 0.24
C LEU A 42 -8.71 -1.72 -0.84
N ALA A 43 -8.51 -0.43 -1.09
CA ALA A 43 -7.44 0.06 -1.94
C ALA A 43 -6.10 -0.08 -1.22
N GLY A 44 -5.06 -0.50 -1.95
CA GLY A 44 -3.71 -0.69 -1.41
C GLY A 44 -2.89 0.60 -1.29
N ASN A 45 -3.51 1.75 -1.50
CA ASN A 45 -2.87 3.06 -1.47
C ASN A 45 -3.43 3.86 -0.28
N TRP A 46 -2.57 4.41 0.58
CA TRP A 46 -2.93 5.33 1.67
C TRP A 46 -3.95 4.79 2.71
N ASP A 47 -4.14 5.53 3.79
CA ASP A 47 -5.02 5.13 4.89
C ASP A 47 -6.50 5.07 4.48
N MET A 48 -7.28 4.23 5.17
CA MET A 48 -8.74 4.18 5.10
C MET A 48 -9.26 4.13 3.65
N ASP A 49 -8.88 3.07 2.94
CA ASP A 49 -9.30 2.82 1.55
C ASP A 49 -8.84 3.91 0.58
N GLY A 50 -7.60 4.40 0.72
CA GLY A 50 -7.08 5.52 -0.06
C GLY A 50 -7.80 6.83 0.18
N THR A 51 -8.17 7.08 1.43
CA THR A 51 -8.98 8.21 1.91
C THR A 51 -10.40 8.25 1.34
N LYS A 52 -10.87 7.14 0.75
CA LYS A 52 -12.20 7.03 0.12
C LYS A 52 -13.26 6.41 1.03
N PHE A 53 -12.96 6.22 2.31
CA PHE A 53 -13.92 5.67 3.26
C PHE A 53 -15.24 6.45 3.31
N LEU A 54 -15.23 7.77 3.11
CA LEU A 54 -16.46 8.58 3.09
C LEU A 54 -17.40 8.25 1.93
N GLU A 55 -16.87 7.79 0.79
CA GLU A 55 -17.68 7.54 -0.42
C GLU A 55 -17.95 6.04 -0.64
N ARG A 56 -17.19 5.14 -0.01
CA ARG A 56 -17.23 3.69 -0.27
C ARG A 56 -17.74 2.84 0.88
N TRP A 57 -17.69 3.34 2.12
CA TRP A 57 -18.11 2.56 3.28
C TRP A 57 -19.56 2.86 3.62
N TRP A 58 -20.21 1.92 4.30
CA TRP A 58 -21.61 2.04 4.68
C TRP A 58 -21.87 1.51 6.09
N PHE A 59 -23.01 1.88 6.65
CA PHE A 59 -23.50 1.31 7.90
C PHE A 59 -24.31 0.04 7.60
N ALA A 60 -24.07 -1.02 8.36
CA ALA A 60 -24.82 -2.27 8.32
C ALA A 60 -24.85 -2.92 9.71
#